data_AF-F0JGX0-F1
#
_entry.id   AF-F0JGX0-F1
#
_cell.length_a   1.000
_cell.length_b   1.000
_cell.length_c   1.000
_cell.angle_alpha   90.00
_cell.angle_beta   90.00
_cell.angle_gamma   90.00
#
_symmetry.space_group_name_H-M   'P 1'
#
loop_
_entity.id
_entity.type
_entity.pdbx_description
1 polymer ?
#
loop_
_entity_poly.entity_id
_entity_poly.type
_entity_poly.pdbx_seq_one_letter_code
_entity_poly.pdbx_strand_id
1 'polypeptide(L)'
;MGNTASPQMFQQGLSLFDDVTDFLGERNSEKGASDRAEARAGLIETDAAGTAHDLRRRAEQDAARLREDREHSRSLDNARWGGSGLAMSGSTALVRDANRLKDRQDEEDVLVEGERNARSALNSARNQANMLRINEGGSADRSILSLGSKIYGRSRA
;
A
#
# COMPACT_ATOMS: atom_id res chain seq x y z
N MET A 1 -25.30 -8.63 40.53
CA MET A 1 -26.47 -8.77 39.63
C MET A 1 -26.81 -7.37 39.18
N GLY A 2 -26.51 -6.85 37.99
CA GLY A 2 -26.43 -7.41 36.64
C GLY A 2 -27.33 -6.53 35.77
N ASN A 3 -26.84 -5.35 35.38
CA ASN A 3 -27.59 -4.29 34.67
C ASN A 3 -28.19 -4.80 33.34
N THR A 4 -29.50 -4.97 33.28
CA THR A 4 -30.26 -5.43 32.10
C THR A 4 -30.97 -4.29 31.34
N ALA A 5 -30.40 -3.09 31.32
CA ALA A 5 -31.01 -1.91 30.68
C ALA A 5 -30.50 -1.59 29.26
N SER A 6 -29.73 -2.49 28.64
CA SER A 6 -28.96 -2.19 27.41
C SER A 6 -29.50 -2.77 26.09
N PRO A 7 -30.28 -3.87 26.00
CA PRO A 7 -30.73 -4.39 24.69
C PRO A 7 -31.94 -3.63 24.11
N GLN A 8 -32.88 -3.23 24.98
CA GLN A 8 -34.16 -2.66 24.54
C GLN A 8 -34.04 -1.20 24.08
N MET A 9 -33.14 -0.42 24.68
CA MET A 9 -32.82 0.95 24.22
C MET A 9 -32.06 0.94 22.89
N PHE A 10 -31.20 -0.06 22.66
CA PHE A 10 -30.51 -0.23 21.37
C PHE A 10 -31.47 -0.60 20.24
N GLN A 11 -32.46 -1.47 20.53
CA GLN A 11 -33.49 -1.83 19.55
C GLN A 11 -34.41 -0.65 19.20
N GLN A 12 -34.79 0.18 20.18
CA GLN A 12 -35.58 1.38 19.92
C GLN A 12 -34.82 2.43 19.09
N GLY A 13 -33.51 2.56 19.31
CA GLY A 13 -32.65 3.44 18.51
C GLY A 13 -32.53 2.99 17.05
N LEU A 14 -32.46 1.68 16.81
CA LEU A 14 -32.39 1.13 15.44
C LEU A 14 -33.73 1.27 14.70
N SER A 15 -34.87 1.04 15.37
CA SER A 15 -36.19 1.17 14.74
C SER A 15 -36.55 2.62 14.38
N LEU A 16 -36.13 3.60 15.20
CA LEU A 16 -36.34 5.02 14.88
C LEU A 16 -35.43 5.52 13.74
N PHE A 17 -34.25 4.91 13.56
CA PHE A 17 -33.39 5.18 12.41
C PHE A 17 -33.98 4.62 11.12
N ASP A 18 -34.49 3.38 11.14
CA ASP A 18 -35.12 2.74 9.98
C ASP A 18 -36.33 3.53 9.46
N ASP A 19 -37.22 3.99 10.35
CA ASP A 19 -38.43 4.75 9.97
C ASP A 19 -38.10 6.13 9.36
N VAL A 20 -37.01 6.79 9.80
CA VAL A 20 -36.56 8.07 9.23
C VAL A 20 -35.85 7.86 7.89
N THR A 21 -35.11 6.75 7.72
CA THR A 21 -34.49 6.40 6.45
C THR A 21 -35.49 5.97 5.38
N ASP A 22 -36.58 5.29 5.76
CA ASP A 22 -37.63 4.91 4.81
C ASP A 22 -38.46 6.11 4.35
N PHE A 23 -38.77 7.06 5.23
CA PHE A 23 -39.48 8.29 4.84
C PHE A 23 -38.62 9.25 3.97
N LEU A 24 -37.29 9.18 4.07
CA LEU A 24 -36.35 9.94 3.22
C LEU A 24 -35.88 9.17 1.97
N GLY A 25 -36.10 7.85 1.94
CA GLY A 25 -35.58 6.91 0.94
C GLY A 25 -36.34 6.93 -0.39
N GLU A 26 -37.65 7.18 -0.39
CA GLU A 26 -38.47 7.15 -1.60
C GLU A 26 -38.21 8.31 -2.60
N ARG A 27 -37.44 9.33 -2.19
CA ARG A 27 -37.04 10.46 -3.06
C ARG A 27 -35.53 10.57 -3.33
N ASN A 28 -34.70 9.71 -2.74
CA ASN A 28 -33.23 9.84 -2.71
C ASN A 28 -32.46 8.54 -3.08
N SER A 29 -33.09 7.54 -3.67
CA SER A 29 -32.49 6.22 -3.95
C SER A 29 -31.15 6.28 -4.71
N GLU A 30 -30.97 7.25 -5.62
CA GLU A 30 -29.70 7.47 -6.34
C GLU A 30 -28.60 8.12 -5.46
N LYS A 31 -28.96 9.06 -4.57
CA LYS A 31 -27.98 9.68 -3.64
C LYS A 31 -27.45 8.68 -2.62
N GLY A 32 -28.31 7.82 -2.08
CA GLY A 32 -27.91 6.79 -1.12
C GLY A 32 -27.04 5.67 -1.73
N ALA A 33 -27.14 5.42 -3.04
CA ALA A 33 -26.24 4.50 -3.75
C ALA A 33 -24.85 5.11 -3.94
N SER A 34 -24.78 6.37 -4.41
CA SER A 34 -23.52 7.11 -4.58
C SER A 34 -22.73 7.25 -3.27
N ASP A 35 -23.38 7.55 -2.15
CA ASP A 35 -22.69 7.74 -0.86
C ASP A 35 -22.15 6.40 -0.31
N ARG A 36 -22.87 5.29 -0.52
CA ARG A 36 -22.39 3.94 -0.16
C ARG A 36 -21.23 3.50 -1.05
N ALA A 37 -21.26 3.84 -2.33
CA ALA A 37 -20.17 3.56 -3.25
C ALA A 37 -18.90 4.33 -2.87
N GLU A 38 -19.02 5.60 -2.49
CA GLU A 38 -17.88 6.41 -2.04
C GLU A 38 -17.27 5.85 -0.74
N ALA A 39 -18.10 5.46 0.24
CA ALA A 39 -17.61 4.86 1.47
C ALA A 39 -16.82 3.56 1.20
N ARG A 40 -17.34 2.68 0.33
CA ARG A 40 -16.66 1.44 -0.06
C ARG A 40 -15.39 1.69 -0.86
N ALA A 41 -15.40 2.67 -1.77
CA ALA A 41 -14.23 3.08 -2.54
C ALA A 41 -13.12 3.63 -1.60
N GLY A 42 -13.49 4.43 -0.61
CA GLY A 42 -12.56 4.93 0.41
C GLY A 42 -11.93 3.83 1.26
N LEU A 43 -12.69 2.78 1.60
CA LEU A 43 -12.15 1.61 2.30
C LEU A 43 -11.11 0.87 1.46
N ILE A 44 -11.41 0.63 0.17
CA ILE A 44 -10.47 -0.01 -0.78
C ILE A 44 -9.17 0.79 -0.90
N GLU A 45 -9.27 2.12 -1.01
CA GLU A 45 -8.10 3.00 -1.08
C GLU A 45 -7.29 2.98 0.22
N THR A 46 -7.95 2.92 1.38
CA THR A 46 -7.29 2.88 2.70
C THR A 46 -6.58 1.54 2.93
N ASP A 47 -7.23 0.42 2.61
CA ASP A 47 -6.64 -0.91 2.72
C ASP A 47 -5.45 -1.07 1.78
N ALA A 48 -5.54 -0.51 0.57
CA ALA A 48 -4.43 -0.50 -0.38
C ALA A 48 -3.27 0.39 0.09
N ALA A 49 -3.54 1.52 0.75
CA ALA A 49 -2.51 2.35 1.36
C ALA A 49 -1.78 1.59 2.49
N GLY A 50 -2.52 0.87 3.34
CA GLY A 50 -1.93 0.00 4.35
C GLY A 50 -1.07 -1.11 3.74
N THR A 51 -1.58 -1.79 2.71
CA THR A 51 -0.85 -2.84 2.00
C THR A 51 0.42 -2.31 1.34
N ALA A 52 0.35 -1.15 0.68
CA ALA A 52 1.50 -0.50 0.05
C ALA A 52 2.57 -0.09 1.08
N HIS A 53 2.14 0.39 2.25
CA HIS A 53 3.04 0.69 3.36
C HIS A 53 3.74 -0.59 3.86
N ASP A 54 3.00 -1.68 4.04
CA ASP A 54 3.55 -2.95 4.49
C ASP A 54 4.53 -3.56 3.47
N LEU A 55 4.24 -3.43 2.17
CA LEU A 55 5.16 -3.85 1.09
C LEU A 55 6.49 -3.10 1.14
N ARG A 56 6.45 -1.77 1.33
CA ARG A 56 7.66 -0.95 1.52
C ARG A 56 8.43 -1.38 2.76
N ARG A 57 7.74 -1.54 3.90
CA ARG A 57 8.35 -1.97 5.16
C ARG A 57 9.03 -3.34 5.02
N ARG A 58 8.41 -4.29 4.33
CA ARG A 58 9.01 -5.62 4.06
C ARG A 58 10.25 -5.50 3.18
N ALA A 59 10.18 -4.73 2.10
CA ALA A 59 11.32 -4.51 1.22
C ALA A 59 12.51 -3.86 1.96
N GLU A 60 12.25 -2.91 2.87
CA GLU A 60 13.28 -2.33 3.73
C GLU A 60 13.90 -3.39 4.68
N GLN A 61 13.08 -4.27 5.26
CA GLN A 61 13.56 -5.36 6.12
C GLN A 61 14.41 -6.37 5.32
N ASP A 62 13.98 -6.72 4.12
CA ASP A 62 14.69 -7.67 3.27
C ASP A 62 16.02 -7.06 2.76
N ALA A 63 16.03 -5.78 2.38
CA ALA A 63 17.25 -5.05 2.06
C ALA A 63 18.22 -4.97 3.25
N ALA A 64 17.70 -4.74 4.47
CA ALA A 64 18.51 -4.72 5.68
C ALA A 64 19.14 -6.09 5.99
N ARG A 65 18.36 -7.18 5.87
CA ARG A 65 18.87 -8.55 6.02
C ARG A 65 19.95 -8.87 4.98
N LEU A 66 19.70 -8.51 3.72
CA LEU A 66 20.66 -8.72 2.64
C LEU A 66 21.99 -7.98 2.91
N ARG A 67 21.92 -6.77 3.47
CA ARG A 67 23.10 -6.01 3.89
C ARG A 67 23.87 -6.72 5.01
N GLU A 68 23.16 -7.27 6.01
CA GLU A 68 23.75 -8.00 7.12
C GLU A 68 24.47 -9.27 6.64
N ASP A 69 23.80 -10.09 5.81
CA ASP A 69 24.37 -11.33 5.25
C ASP A 69 25.63 -11.05 4.41
N ARG A 70 25.61 -9.95 3.65
CA ARG A 70 26.76 -9.50 2.87
C ARG A 70 27.89 -9.01 3.75
N GLU A 71 27.61 -8.22 4.79
CA GLU A 71 28.66 -7.78 5.72
C GLU A 71 29.28 -8.97 6.44
N HIS A 72 28.47 -9.96 6.83
CA HIS A 72 28.97 -11.20 7.39
C HIS A 72 29.91 -11.92 6.41
N SER A 73 29.49 -12.12 5.16
CA SER A 73 30.31 -12.75 4.12
C SER A 73 31.62 -11.97 3.87
N ARG A 74 31.55 -10.64 3.79
CA ARG A 74 32.73 -9.76 3.64
C ARG A 74 33.71 -9.89 4.80
N SER A 75 33.20 -9.98 6.03
CA SER A 75 34.05 -10.14 7.22
C SER A 75 34.86 -11.44 7.15
N LEU A 76 34.24 -12.53 6.71
CA LEU A 76 34.90 -13.83 6.53
C LEU A 76 35.96 -13.79 5.43
N ASP A 77 35.62 -13.20 4.29
CA ASP A 77 36.57 -13.06 3.17
C ASP A 77 37.77 -12.17 3.53
N ASN A 78 37.53 -11.08 4.25
CA ASN A 78 38.59 -10.21 4.73
C ASN A 78 39.50 -10.91 5.74
N ALA A 79 38.95 -11.71 6.65
CA ALA A 79 39.74 -12.51 7.60
C ALA A 79 40.60 -13.55 6.85
N ARG A 80 40.04 -14.23 5.86
CA ARG A 80 40.75 -15.21 5.02
C ARG A 80 41.88 -14.56 4.23
N TRP A 81 41.63 -13.40 3.63
CA TRP A 81 42.65 -12.66 2.90
C TRP A 81 43.74 -12.10 3.82
N GLY A 82 43.38 -11.61 5.00
CA GLY A 82 44.30 -11.16 6.04
C GLY A 82 45.28 -12.26 6.45
N GLY A 83 44.78 -13.48 6.68
CA GLY A 83 45.62 -14.65 7.00
C GLY A 83 46.54 -15.11 5.85
N SER A 84 46.21 -14.77 4.60
CA SER A 84 47.00 -15.17 3.42
C SER A 84 48.06 -14.14 2.97
N GLY A 85 48.13 -12.95 3.60
CA GLY A 85 49.03 -11.87 3.18
C GLY A 85 48.65 -11.17 1.85
N LEU A 86 47.59 -11.64 1.17
CA LEU A 86 47.10 -11.10 -0.12
C LEU A 86 46.14 -9.92 0.04
N ALA A 87 45.87 -9.50 1.29
CA ALA A 87 44.89 -8.48 1.61
C ALA A 87 45.21 -7.10 1.01
N MET A 88 46.46 -6.84 0.60
CA MET A 88 46.94 -5.57 0.03
C MET A 88 47.30 -5.64 -1.46
N SER A 89 47.03 -6.77 -2.16
CA SER A 89 47.25 -6.82 -3.61
C SER A 89 46.21 -5.98 -4.34
N GLY A 90 46.65 -5.13 -5.28
CA GLY A 90 45.78 -4.24 -6.05
C GLY A 90 44.70 -4.97 -6.85
N SER A 91 44.98 -6.20 -7.28
CA SER A 91 43.98 -7.08 -7.93
C SER A 91 42.84 -7.48 -6.99
N THR A 92 43.14 -7.79 -5.73
CA THR A 92 42.13 -8.10 -4.71
C THR A 92 41.30 -6.87 -4.33
N ALA A 93 41.92 -5.68 -4.36
CA ALA A 93 41.21 -4.42 -4.12
C ALA A 93 40.13 -4.15 -5.18
N LEU A 94 40.43 -4.40 -6.46
CA LEU A 94 39.44 -4.28 -7.55
C LEU A 94 38.28 -5.26 -7.39
N VAL A 95 38.56 -6.52 -7.00
CA VAL A 95 37.51 -7.52 -6.74
C VAL A 95 36.61 -7.10 -5.58
N ARG A 96 37.18 -6.53 -4.51
CA ARG A 96 36.40 -6.00 -3.37
C ARG A 96 35.46 -4.88 -3.78
N ASP A 97 35.93 -3.94 -4.59
CA ASP A 97 35.12 -2.82 -5.02
C ASP A 97 34.03 -3.25 -6.00
N ALA A 98 34.32 -4.20 -6.90
CA ALA A 98 33.32 -4.81 -7.76
C ALA A 98 32.21 -5.51 -6.94
N ASN A 99 32.58 -6.28 -5.92
CA ASN A 99 31.63 -6.94 -5.04
C ASN A 99 30.77 -5.93 -4.26
N ARG A 100 31.37 -4.86 -3.72
CA ARG A 100 30.63 -3.78 -3.05
C ARG A 100 29.64 -3.08 -3.96
N LEU A 101 30.00 -2.88 -5.23
CA LEU A 101 29.11 -2.25 -6.20
C LEU A 101 27.90 -3.16 -6.49
N LYS A 102 28.16 -4.44 -6.74
CA LYS A 102 27.10 -5.43 -6.95
C LYS A 102 26.20 -5.54 -5.72
N ASP A 103 26.79 -5.55 -4.53
CA ASP A 103 26.05 -5.58 -3.26
C ASP A 103 25.10 -4.38 -3.12
N ARG A 104 25.49 -3.20 -3.59
CA ARG A 104 24.59 -2.03 -3.58
C ARG A 104 23.48 -2.17 -4.63
N GLN A 105 23.82 -2.62 -5.83
CA GLN A 105 22.84 -2.82 -6.90
C GLN A 105 21.75 -3.80 -6.49
N ASP A 106 22.14 -4.96 -5.97
CA ASP A 106 21.18 -5.98 -5.53
C ASP A 106 20.33 -5.49 -4.33
N GLU A 107 20.87 -4.64 -3.44
CA GLU A 107 20.09 -4.01 -2.36
C GLU A 107 19.08 -3.00 -2.90
N GLU A 108 19.52 -2.16 -3.83
CA GLU A 108 18.66 -1.19 -4.53
C GLU A 108 17.56 -1.89 -5.33
N ASP A 109 17.85 -3.01 -5.98
CA ASP A 109 16.89 -3.80 -6.74
C ASP A 109 15.73 -4.30 -5.85
N VAL A 110 16.03 -4.80 -4.65
CA VAL A 110 15.01 -5.22 -3.67
C VAL A 110 14.12 -4.05 -3.27
N LEU A 111 14.71 -2.88 -2.98
CA LEU A 111 13.96 -1.69 -2.61
C LEU A 111 13.08 -1.19 -3.77
N VAL A 112 13.63 -1.18 -4.99
CA VAL A 112 12.92 -0.76 -6.20
C VAL A 112 11.78 -1.72 -6.52
N GLU A 113 11.98 -3.02 -6.39
CA GLU A 113 10.93 -4.02 -6.56
C GLU A 113 9.81 -3.83 -5.54
N GLY A 114 10.15 -3.63 -4.26
CA GLY A 114 9.20 -3.29 -3.21
C GLY A 114 8.36 -2.05 -3.53
N GLU A 115 8.99 -0.98 -3.99
CA GLU A 115 8.31 0.25 -4.38
C GLU A 115 7.43 0.05 -5.63
N ARG A 116 7.88 -0.73 -6.62
CA ARG A 116 7.07 -1.08 -7.80
C ARG A 116 5.82 -1.86 -7.39
N ASN A 117 5.96 -2.84 -6.50
CA ASN A 117 4.84 -3.63 -5.98
C ASN A 117 3.86 -2.76 -5.19
N ALA A 118 4.35 -1.86 -4.34
CA ALA A 118 3.53 -0.92 -3.60
C ALA A 118 2.74 0.01 -4.53
N ARG A 119 3.40 0.56 -5.58
CA ARG A 119 2.73 1.39 -6.59
C ARG A 119 1.69 0.62 -7.40
N SER A 120 2.00 -0.62 -7.77
CA SER A 120 1.08 -1.49 -8.49
C SER A 120 -0.19 -1.75 -7.67
N ALA A 121 -0.04 -2.07 -6.37
CA ALA A 121 -1.16 -2.28 -5.46
C ALA A 121 -2.05 -1.02 -5.35
N LEU A 122 -1.44 0.15 -5.17
CA LEU A 122 -2.17 1.43 -5.14
C LEU A 122 -2.93 1.70 -6.45
N ASN A 123 -2.29 1.49 -7.59
CA ASN A 123 -2.91 1.73 -8.90
C ASN A 123 -4.06 0.77 -9.18
N SER A 124 -3.90 -0.51 -8.85
CA SER A 124 -4.97 -1.50 -8.97
C SER A 124 -6.17 -1.13 -8.11
N ALA A 125 -5.94 -0.76 -6.85
CA ALA A 125 -6.98 -0.36 -5.92
C ALA A 125 -7.70 0.93 -6.37
N ARG A 126 -6.96 1.92 -6.90
CA ARG A 126 -7.54 3.13 -7.52
C ARG A 126 -8.47 2.77 -8.67
N ASN A 127 -8.02 1.91 -9.58
CA ASN A 127 -8.83 1.49 -10.72
C ASN A 127 -10.12 0.80 -10.24
N GLN A 128 -10.02 -0.08 -9.23
CA GLN A 128 -11.17 -0.76 -8.64
C GLN A 128 -12.13 0.23 -7.94
N ALA A 129 -11.61 1.16 -7.14
CA ALA A 129 -12.38 2.19 -6.46
C ALA A 129 -13.10 3.10 -7.45
N ASN A 130 -12.42 3.50 -8.54
CA ASN A 130 -13.02 4.32 -9.60
C ASN A 130 -14.10 3.56 -10.37
N MET A 131 -13.89 2.28 -10.68
CA MET A 131 -14.94 1.45 -11.30
C MET A 131 -16.16 1.32 -10.39
N LEU A 132 -15.96 1.18 -9.08
CA LEU A 132 -17.06 1.13 -8.11
C LEU A 132 -17.87 2.43 -8.10
N ARG A 133 -17.18 3.59 -8.10
CA ARG A 133 -17.84 4.90 -8.19
C ARG A 133 -18.65 5.05 -9.47
N ILE A 134 -18.06 4.71 -10.62
CA ILE A 134 -18.70 4.82 -11.95
C ILE A 134 -19.93 3.92 -12.04
N ASN A 135 -19.84 2.67 -11.60
CA ASN A 135 -20.93 1.70 -11.70
C ASN A 135 -22.15 2.07 -10.84
N GLU A 136 -21.95 2.80 -9.74
CA GLU A 136 -23.00 3.23 -8.80
C GLU A 136 -23.47 4.67 -9.05
N GLY A 137 -23.13 5.25 -10.21
CA GLY A 137 -23.58 6.58 -10.63
C GLY A 137 -22.81 7.77 -10.04
N GLY A 138 -21.69 7.51 -9.34
CA GLY A 138 -20.79 8.52 -8.79
C GLY A 138 -19.72 9.01 -9.79
N SER A 139 -19.13 10.18 -9.52
CA SER A 139 -17.98 10.69 -10.31
C SER A 139 -16.65 10.15 -9.78
N ALA A 140 -15.76 9.73 -10.68
CA ALA A 140 -14.42 9.22 -10.36
C ALA A 140 -13.45 10.31 -9.83
N ASP A 141 -13.81 11.60 -9.90
CA ASP A 141 -12.94 12.73 -9.54
C ASP A 141 -12.60 12.84 -8.04
N ARG A 142 -13.27 12.07 -7.16
CA ARG A 142 -13.17 12.24 -5.69
C ARG A 142 -12.17 11.32 -4.98
N SER A 143 -11.41 10.52 -5.72
CA SER A 143 -10.43 9.63 -5.09
C SER A 143 -9.36 10.43 -4.34
N ILE A 144 -9.13 10.09 -3.06
CA ILE A 144 -8.12 10.72 -2.19
C ILE A 144 -6.72 10.47 -2.75
N LEU A 145 -6.57 9.40 -3.52
CA LEU A 145 -5.34 9.02 -4.19
C LEU A 145 -5.25 9.52 -5.66
N SER A 146 -6.25 10.22 -6.20
CA SER A 146 -6.35 10.64 -7.62
C SER A 146 -5.74 12.01 -7.95
N LEU A 147 -4.97 12.61 -7.05
CA LEU A 147 -4.29 13.89 -7.33
C LEU A 147 -3.34 13.86 -8.56
N GLY A 148 -3.06 12.69 -9.14
CA GLY A 148 -2.22 12.53 -10.33
C GLY A 148 -2.92 12.07 -11.63
N SER A 149 -4.19 11.65 -11.62
CA SER A 149 -4.84 11.05 -12.81
C SER A 149 -5.90 11.95 -13.42
N LYS A 150 -5.48 13.10 -13.98
CA LYS A 150 -6.26 13.78 -15.03
C LYS A 150 -6.13 12.96 -16.32
N ILE A 151 -6.93 11.92 -16.49
CA ILE A 151 -6.93 11.13 -17.72
C ILE A 151 -8.39 10.99 -18.18
N TYR A 152 -8.70 11.72 -19.26
CA TYR A 152 -9.97 11.81 -19.97
C TYR A 152 -11.03 12.73 -19.38
N GLY A 153 -10.73 14.04 -19.44
CA GLY A 153 -11.77 15.03 -19.59
C GLY A 153 -12.64 14.70 -20.80
N ARG A 154 -13.94 14.56 -20.57
CA ARG A 154 -14.98 14.49 -21.60
C ARG A 154 -14.88 15.74 -22.47
N SER A 155 -14.22 15.63 -23.62
CA SER A 155 -14.36 16.60 -24.71
C SER A 155 -15.81 16.53 -25.18
N ARG A 156 -16.51 17.65 -24.97
CA ARG A 156 -17.88 17.88 -25.42
C ARG A 156 -17.92 17.86 -26.95
N ALA A 157 -18.90 17.15 -27.50
CA ALA A 157 -19.69 17.64 -28.62
C ALA A 157 -21.05 18.06 -28.04
#